data_AF-A0A330K7Q9-F1
#
_entry.id   AF-A0A330K7Q9-F1
#
_cell.length_a   1.000
_cell.length_b   1.000
_cell.length_c   1.000
_cell.angle_alpha   90.00
_cell.angle_beta   90.00
_cell.angle_gamma   90.00
#
_symmetry.space_group_name_H-M   'P 1'
#
loop_
_entity.id
_entity.type
_entity.pdbx_description
1 polymer ?
#
loop_
_entity_poly.entity_id
_entity_poly.type
_entity_poly.pdbx_seq_one_letter_code
_entity_poly.pdbx_strand_id
1 'polypeptide(L)'
;MIRYFGFLANRVCGRQLPRVYEALQMKRCGKAPKLYFAQMSKAFLHRDPFSCVLCGARMVYTAAIAGLTVQGLVNNAKSIAQLRYVPA
;
A
#
# COMPACT_ATOMS: atom_id res chain seq x y z
N MET A 1 10.69 -21.25 9.43
CA MET A 1 11.36 -20.98 8.13
C MET A 1 10.50 -20.00 7.34
N ILE A 2 10.86 -18.71 7.32
CA ILE A 2 10.04 -17.64 6.72
C ILE A 2 10.25 -17.65 5.20
N ARG A 3 9.21 -18.02 4.47
CA ARG A 3 9.19 -18.08 3.00
C ARG A 3 9.05 -16.66 2.42
N TYR A 4 10.16 -15.95 2.24
CA TYR A 4 10.26 -14.64 1.57
C TYR A 4 9.95 -14.75 0.07
N PHE A 5 8.71 -15.12 -0.31
CA PHE A 5 8.31 -15.09 -1.72
C PHE A 5 8.02 -13.68 -2.20
N GLY A 6 7.46 -12.77 -1.39
CA GLY A 6 7.00 -11.47 -1.90
C GLY A 6 8.10 -10.60 -2.54
N PHE A 7 9.22 -10.37 -1.85
CA PHE A 7 10.27 -9.47 -2.33
C PHE A 7 11.15 -10.11 -3.42
N LEU A 8 11.53 -11.38 -3.25
CA LEU A 8 12.39 -12.08 -4.19
C LEU A 8 11.63 -12.58 -5.42
N ALA A 9 10.34 -12.94 -5.30
CA ALA A 9 9.53 -13.28 -6.48
C ALA A 9 9.38 -12.07 -7.39
N ASN A 10 9.22 -10.85 -6.85
CA ASN A 10 9.18 -9.65 -7.69
C ASN A 10 10.48 -9.46 -8.51
N ARG A 11 11.65 -9.81 -7.95
CA ARG A 11 12.94 -9.74 -8.67
C ARG A 11 13.04 -10.80 -9.77
N VAL A 12 12.59 -12.02 -9.50
CA VAL A 12 12.59 -13.14 -10.47
C VAL A 12 11.56 -12.90 -11.56
N CYS A 13 10.33 -12.52 -11.20
CA CYS A 13 9.27 -12.11 -12.10
C CYS A 13 9.72 -10.96 -12.99
N GLY A 14 10.34 -9.91 -12.44
CA GLY A 14 10.84 -8.78 -13.25
C GLY A 14 11.85 -9.18 -14.33
N ARG A 15 12.65 -10.24 -14.12
CA ARG A 15 13.60 -10.77 -15.11
C ARG A 15 12.95 -11.73 -16.11
N GLN A 16 12.03 -12.57 -15.66
CA GLN A 16 11.49 -13.69 -16.44
C GLN A 16 10.23 -13.34 -17.21
N LEU A 17 9.41 -12.40 -16.72
CA LEU A 17 8.18 -11.97 -17.37
C LEU A 17 8.40 -11.44 -18.81
N PRO A 18 9.49 -10.68 -19.12
CA PRO A 18 9.79 -10.29 -20.50
C PRO A 18 10.01 -11.48 -21.44
N ARG A 19 10.67 -12.55 -20.98
CA ARG A 19 10.90 -13.76 -21.78
C ARG A 19 9.61 -14.52 -22.07
N VAL A 20 8.68 -14.52 -21.11
CA VAL A 20 7.35 -15.11 -21.28
C VAL A 20 6.54 -14.30 -22.31
N TYR A 21 6.58 -12.96 -22.26
CA TYR A 21 5.92 -12.13 -23.26
C TYR A 21 6.46 -12.34 -24.68
N GLU A 22 7.78 -12.51 -24.81
CA GLU A 22 8.42 -12.84 -26.09
C GLU A 22 7.99 -14.22 -26.60
N ALA A 23 8.01 -15.23 -25.72
CA ALA A 23 7.59 -16.59 -26.07
C ALA A 23 6.11 -16.68 -26.48
N LEU A 24 5.24 -15.90 -25.83
CA LEU A 24 3.80 -15.86 -26.10
C LEU A 24 3.41 -14.86 -27.18
N GLN A 25 4.37 -14.19 -27.83
CA GLN A 25 4.13 -13.12 -28.83
C GLN A 25 3.19 -12.02 -28.32
N MET A 26 3.21 -11.76 -27.02
CA MET A 26 2.38 -10.73 -26.40
C MET A 26 3.00 -9.36 -26.66
N LYS A 27 2.18 -8.38 -27.04
CA LYS A 27 2.62 -6.98 -27.09
C LYS A 27 3.07 -6.58 -25.68
N ARG A 28 4.29 -6.04 -25.58
CA ARG A 28 4.78 -5.49 -24.30
C ARG A 28 3.78 -4.46 -23.80
N CYS A 29 3.23 -4.67 -22.60
CA CYS A 29 2.45 -3.64 -21.94
C CYS A 29 3.35 -2.40 -21.78
N GLY A 30 2.79 -1.23 -22.08
CA GLY A 30 3.48 0.04 -21.86
C GLY A 30 3.87 0.22 -20.39
N LYS A 31 4.63 1.29 -20.10
CA LYS A 31 4.94 1.64 -18.71
C LYS A 31 3.63 1.74 -17.92
N ALA A 32 3.54 0.99 -16.82
CA ALA A 32 2.42 1.14 -15.91
C ALA A 32 2.33 2.61 -15.47
N PRO A 33 1.12 3.18 -15.36
CA PRO A 33 0.96 4.52 -14.85
C PRO A 33 1.59 4.62 -13.46
N LYS A 34 2.21 5.75 -13.15
CA LYS A 34 2.69 6.01 -11.78
C LYS A 34 1.48 6.05 -10.87
N LEU A 35 1.32 5.02 -10.05
CA LEU A 35 0.27 4.97 -9.04
C LEU A 35 0.77 5.73 -7.80
N TYR A 36 0.03 6.76 -7.42
CA TYR A 36 0.22 7.44 -6.15
C TYR A 36 -0.61 6.74 -5.06
N PHE A 37 -0.16 6.82 -3.81
CA PHE A 37 -0.89 6.25 -2.67
C PHE A 37 -2.37 6.67 -2.64
N ALA A 38 -2.66 7.93 -2.98
CA ALA A 38 -4.01 8.49 -3.09
C ALA A 38 -4.88 7.75 -4.12
N GLN A 39 -4.32 7.42 -5.29
CA GLN A 39 -5.03 6.73 -6.36
C GLN A 39 -5.30 5.27 -5.97
N MET A 40 -4.33 4.61 -5.36
CA MET A 40 -4.48 3.23 -4.89
C MET A 40 -5.51 3.12 -3.77
N SER A 41 -5.43 4.00 -2.76
CA SER A 41 -6.37 4.03 -1.65
C SER A 41 -7.79 4.38 -2.11
N LYS A 42 -7.94 5.30 -3.08
CA LYS A 42 -9.24 5.60 -3.69
C LYS A 42 -9.82 4.41 -4.44
N ALA A 43 -9.00 3.67 -5.20
CA ALA A 43 -9.43 2.47 -5.90
C ALA A 43 -9.82 1.34 -4.92
N PHE A 44 -9.09 1.21 -3.80
CA PHE A 44 -9.33 0.18 -2.80
C PHE A 44 -10.54 0.47 -1.91
N LEU A 45 -10.66 1.70 -1.41
CA LEU A 45 -11.71 2.11 -0.47
C LEU A 45 -13.00 2.56 -1.17
N HIS A 46 -12.99 2.67 -2.50
CA HIS A 46 -14.05 3.30 -3.31
C HIS A 46 -14.46 4.71 -2.82
N ARG A 47 -13.58 5.37 -2.05
CA ARG A 47 -13.75 6.70 -1.50
C ARG A 47 -12.41 7.44 -1.51
N ASP A 48 -12.48 8.76 -1.69
CA ASP A 48 -11.29 9.59 -1.64
C ASP A 48 -10.81 9.75 -0.19
N PRO A 49 -9.61 9.29 0.17
CA PRO A 49 -9.08 9.43 1.53
C PRO A 49 -8.82 10.89 1.93
N PHE A 50 -8.76 11.81 0.95
CA PHE A 50 -8.64 13.23 1.20
C PHE A 50 -10.00 13.95 1.21
N SER A 51 -11.11 13.20 1.28
CA SER A 51 -12.44 13.77 1.50
C SER A 51 -12.93 13.44 2.91
N CYS A 52 -13.34 14.46 3.65
CA CYS A 52 -13.93 14.26 4.98
C CYS A 52 -15.23 13.45 4.84
N VAL A 53 -15.33 12.34 5.58
CA VAL A 53 -16.51 11.44 5.52
C VAL A 53 -17.79 12.13 5.98
N LEU A 54 -17.68 13.13 6.85
CA LEU A 54 -18.82 13.84 7.43
C LEU A 54 -19.28 15.04 6.59
N CYS A 55 -18.34 15.89 6.14
CA CYS A 55 -18.68 17.17 5.48
C CYS A 55 -18.18 17.30 4.04
N GLY A 56 -17.42 16.32 3.52
CA GLY A 56 -16.88 16.36 2.15
C GLY A 56 -15.74 17.36 1.94
N ALA A 57 -15.32 18.10 2.97
CA ALA A 57 -14.19 19.03 2.87
C ALA A 57 -12.88 18.31 2.48
N ARG A 58 -12.03 19.02 1.73
CA ARG A 58 -10.72 18.49 1.28
C ARG A 58 -9.74 18.45 2.44
N MET A 59 -9.24 17.26 2.77
CA MET A 59 -8.21 17.02 3.76
C MET A 59 -6.82 17.13 3.11
N VAL A 60 -5.81 17.49 3.91
CA VAL A 60 -4.42 17.62 3.47
C VAL A 60 -3.59 16.55 4.17
N TYR A 61 -2.69 15.91 3.42
CA TYR A 61 -1.73 14.97 4.00
C TYR A 61 -0.81 15.68 4.98
N THR A 62 -0.78 15.22 6.23
CA THR A 62 0.12 15.73 7.28
C THR A 62 1.30 14.79 7.49
N ALA A 63 1.03 13.51 7.82
CA ALA A 63 2.06 12.51 8.05
C ALA A 63 1.54 11.09 7.77
N ALA A 64 2.46 10.15 7.53
CA ALA A 64 2.19 8.72 7.52
C ALA A 64 2.96 8.10 8.69
N ILE A 65 2.23 7.41 9.55
CA ILE A 65 2.79 6.84 10.78
C ILE A 65 2.76 5.34 10.62
N ALA A 66 3.95 4.73 10.65
CA ALA A 66 4.07 3.29 10.55
C ALA A 66 3.39 2.63 11.75
N GLY A 67 2.47 1.71 11.47
CA GLY A 67 1.83 0.90 12.51
C GLY A 67 2.81 -0.08 13.14
N LEU A 68 2.46 -0.57 14.32
CA LEU A 68 3.19 -1.67 14.95
C LEU A 68 2.88 -3.00 14.24
N THR A 69 3.80 -3.97 14.34
CA THR A 69 3.51 -5.34 13.95
C THR A 69 2.36 -5.91 14.78
N VAL A 70 1.72 -6.99 14.32
CA VAL A 70 0.62 -7.63 15.06
C VAL A 70 1.03 -7.95 16.51
N GLN A 71 2.24 -8.47 16.71
CA GLN A 71 2.76 -8.72 18.06
C GLN A 71 2.93 -7.43 18.87
N GLY A 72 3.43 -6.37 18.23
CA GLY A 72 3.54 -5.05 18.85
C GLY A 72 2.19 -4.46 19.25
N LEU A 73 1.13 -4.67 18.45
CA LEU A 73 -0.23 -4.25 18.78
C LEU A 73 -0.76 -4.97 20.01
N VAL A 74 -0.56 -6.29 20.10
CA VAL A 74 -1.01 -7.09 21.26
C VAL A 74 -0.27 -6.66 22.53
N ASN A 75 1.05 -6.53 22.45
CA ASN A 75 1.88 -6.15 23.59
C ASN A 75 1.56 -4.73 24.10
N ASN A 76 1.10 -3.83 23.22
CA ASN A 76 0.82 -2.43 23.53
C ASN A 76 -0.68 -2.08 23.51
N ALA A 77 -1.57 -3.08 23.57
CA ALA A 77 -3.01 -2.85 23.39
C ALA A 77 -3.59 -1.79 24.33
N LYS A 78 -3.15 -1.79 25.61
CA LYS A 78 -3.61 -0.83 26.62
C LYS A 78 -3.14 0.61 26.34
N SER A 79 -1.89 0.80 25.94
CA SER A 79 -1.37 2.15 25.61
C SER A 79 -2.00 2.68 24.33
N ILE A 80 -2.21 1.82 23.33
CA ILE A 80 -2.87 2.18 22.07
C ILE A 80 -4.32 2.61 22.31
N ALA A 81 -5.07 1.86 23.13
CA ALA A 81 -6.45 2.20 23.46
C ALA A 81 -6.60 3.56 24.19
N GLN A 82 -5.52 4.04 24.83
CA GLN A 82 -5.49 5.32 25.53
C GLN A 82 -5.01 6.49 24.66
N LEU A 83 -4.56 6.23 23.43
CA LEU A 83 -4.13 7.29 22.51
C LEU A 83 -5.33 8.16 22.10
N ARG A 84 -5.28 9.44 22.44
CA ARG A 84 -6.30 10.43 22.04
C ARG A 84 -6.03 11.05 20.67
N TYR A 85 -4.76 11.27 20.34
CA TYR A 85 -4.36 11.87 19.08
C TYR A 85 -2.93 11.44 18.76
N VAL A 86 -2.63 11.24 17.48
CA VAL A 86 -1.25 11.01 17.06
C VAL A 86 -0.64 12.37 16.72
N PRO A 87 0.39 12.84 17.46
CA PRO A 87 1.00 14.13 17.18
C PRO A 87 1.60 14.11 15.77
N ALA A 88 1.45 15.26 15.08
CA ALA A 88 1.98 15.48 13.74
C ALA A 88 3.50 15.68 13.75
#